data_AF-A0AAW0BAF5-F1
#
_entry.id   AF-A0AAW0BAF5-F1
#
_cell.length_a   1.000
_cell.length_b   1.000
_cell.length_c   1.000
_cell.angle_alpha   90.00
_cell.angle_beta   90.00
_cell.angle_gamma   90.00
#
_symmetry.space_group_name_H-M   'P 1'
#
loop_
_entity.id
_entity.type
_entity.pdbx_description
1 polymer ?
#
loop_
_entity_poly.entity_id
_entity_poly.type
_entity_poly.pdbx_seq_one_letter_code
_entity_poly.pdbx_strand_id
1 'polypeptide(L)'
;MDRAALLHRTEPPSFPPQLKQDDQRKIIRQWQTQMKPDDWIPFACAVCGQKKAKTEIKDVDYDDDALALLQNPFLPKETLPSTYNLEAYNHAILYHRALKNTTARGPVPACASCRRDLAHGNQPLDSLANFQYYARDELPADVKDALASCTMFDRMMICQARSTKITHLFSKNPNSVLYGSDVTTSQRFSRGNVAIIPQDVATLRTLLPP
;
A
#
# COMPACT_ATOMS: atom_id res chain seq x y z
N MET A 1 26.45 17.72 -65.28
CA MET A 1 25.56 16.63 -64.84
C MET A 1 26.43 15.60 -64.16
N ASP A 2 26.43 15.54 -62.83
CA ASP A 2 26.96 14.37 -62.12
C ASP A 2 26.33 14.32 -60.72
N ARG A 3 25.36 13.42 -60.54
CA ARG A 3 24.53 13.31 -59.33
C ARG A 3 24.39 11.85 -58.93
N ALA A 4 25.53 11.18 -58.79
CA ALA A 4 25.64 9.80 -58.32
C ALA A 4 26.37 9.74 -56.97
N ALA A 5 25.80 10.40 -55.94
CA ALA A 5 26.20 10.14 -54.56
C ALA A 5 25.48 8.88 -54.08
N LEU A 6 26.13 7.73 -54.28
CA LEU A 6 25.74 6.42 -53.76
C LEU A 6 25.63 6.49 -52.23
N LEU A 7 24.40 6.46 -51.73
CA LEU A 7 24.10 6.23 -50.31
C LEU A 7 24.53 4.80 -49.96
N HIS A 8 25.71 4.65 -49.35
CA HIS A 8 26.11 3.40 -48.71
C HIS A 8 25.11 3.08 -47.60
N ARG A 9 24.16 2.19 -47.88
CA ARG A 9 23.34 1.57 -46.85
C ARG A 9 24.22 0.64 -46.05
N THR A 10 24.71 1.10 -44.90
CA THR A 10 25.25 0.20 -43.87
C THR A 10 24.13 -0.71 -43.41
N GLU A 11 24.34 -2.03 -43.47
CA GLU A 11 23.39 -2.98 -42.92
C GLU A 11 23.10 -2.65 -41.46
N PRO A 12 21.83 -2.69 -41.03
CA PRO A 12 21.48 -2.40 -39.65
C PRO A 12 22.22 -3.41 -38.75
N PRO A 13 22.84 -2.97 -37.65
CA PRO A 13 23.53 -3.87 -36.74
C PRO A 13 22.55 -4.96 -36.29
N SER A 14 23.01 -6.22 -36.32
CA SER A 14 22.19 -7.36 -35.89
C SER A 14 21.71 -7.13 -34.45
N PHE A 15 20.39 -7.14 -34.23
CA PHE A 15 19.81 -7.00 -32.91
C PHE A 15 19.26 -8.35 -32.43
N PRO A 16 19.66 -8.81 -31.22
CA PRO A 16 20.57 -8.16 -30.27
C PRO A 16 22.05 -8.23 -30.69
N PRO A 17 22.89 -7.27 -30.26
CA PRO A 17 24.33 -7.29 -30.57
C PRO A 17 24.97 -8.57 -30.05
N GLN A 18 25.81 -9.21 -30.88
CA GLN A 18 26.54 -10.40 -30.50
C GLN A 18 27.63 -10.05 -29.47
N LEU A 19 27.36 -10.35 -28.20
CA LEU A 19 28.31 -10.17 -27.11
C LEU A 19 29.28 -11.35 -27.04
N LYS A 20 30.53 -11.09 -26.63
CA LYS A 20 31.50 -12.15 -26.31
C LYS A 20 30.95 -13.02 -25.18
N GLN A 21 31.30 -14.30 -25.17
CA GLN A 21 30.79 -15.25 -24.19
C GLN A 21 31.08 -14.83 -22.73
N ASP A 22 32.24 -14.20 -22.47
CA ASP A 22 32.58 -13.69 -21.15
C ASP A 22 31.69 -12.53 -20.70
N ASP A 23 31.34 -11.63 -21.62
CA ASP A 23 30.42 -10.52 -21.34
C ASP A 23 29.01 -11.03 -21.04
N GLN A 24 28.54 -12.03 -21.81
CA GLN A 24 27.27 -12.68 -21.55
C GLN A 24 27.24 -13.33 -20.16
N ARG A 25 28.29 -14.06 -19.78
CA ARG A 25 28.40 -14.68 -18.44
C ARG A 25 28.44 -13.63 -17.33
N LYS A 26 29.12 -12.50 -17.54
CA LYS A 26 29.17 -11.39 -16.58
C LYS A 26 27.79 -10.77 -16.38
N ILE A 27 27.06 -10.51 -17.46
CA ILE A 27 25.69 -9.98 -17.42
C ILE A 27 24.77 -10.97 -16.68
N ILE A 28 24.83 -12.26 -17.02
CA ILE A 28 24.03 -13.30 -16.36
C ILE A 28 24.33 -13.34 -14.86
N ARG A 29 25.61 -13.34 -14.44
CA ARG A 29 25.98 -13.36 -13.02
C ARG A 29 25.54 -12.10 -12.28
N GLN A 30 25.68 -10.93 -12.90
CA GLN A 30 25.21 -9.67 -12.32
C GLN A 30 23.69 -9.71 -12.14
N TRP A 31 22.95 -10.14 -13.15
CA TRP A 31 21.51 -10.31 -13.09
C TRP A 31 21.10 -11.30 -12.01
N GLN A 32 21.72 -12.49 -11.95
CA GLN A 32 21.47 -13.50 -10.91
C GLN A 32 21.77 -12.98 -9.50
N THR A 33 22.78 -12.11 -9.35
CA THR A 33 23.11 -11.49 -8.06
C THR A 33 22.06 -10.46 -7.65
N GLN A 34 21.52 -9.68 -8.61
CA GLN A 34 20.46 -8.70 -8.37
C GLN A 34 19.08 -9.35 -8.20
N MET A 35 18.88 -10.53 -8.79
CA MET A 35 17.62 -11.29 -8.81
C MET A 35 17.63 -12.46 -7.82
N LYS A 36 18.47 -12.40 -6.78
CA LYS A 36 18.45 -13.41 -5.71
C LYS A 36 17.07 -13.40 -5.07
N PRO A 37 16.31 -14.52 -5.08
CA PRO A 37 14.94 -14.55 -4.57
C PRO A 37 14.79 -14.00 -3.15
N ASP A 38 15.82 -14.18 -2.30
CA ASP A 38 15.86 -13.70 -0.93
C ASP A 38 15.73 -12.17 -0.80
N ASP A 39 16.19 -11.41 -1.79
CA ASP A 39 16.10 -9.95 -1.80
C ASP A 39 14.70 -9.46 -2.20
N TRP A 40 13.89 -10.36 -2.77
CA TRP A 40 12.57 -10.07 -3.32
C TRP A 40 11.44 -10.51 -2.38
N ILE A 41 11.77 -11.23 -1.30
CA ILE A 41 10.80 -11.59 -0.27
C ILE A 41 10.43 -10.29 0.47
N PRO A 42 9.17 -9.83 0.36
CA PRO A 42 8.78 -8.61 1.03
C PRO A 42 8.68 -8.83 2.54
N PHE A 43 9.16 -7.85 3.31
CA PHE A 43 9.04 -7.82 4.76
C PHE A 43 7.90 -6.87 5.15
N ALA A 44 7.09 -7.26 6.13
CA ALA A 44 6.01 -6.40 6.61
C ALA A 44 6.52 -5.41 7.65
N CYS A 45 6.06 -4.17 7.57
CA CYS A 45 6.20 -3.18 8.62
C CYS A 45 5.21 -3.49 9.75
N ALA A 46 5.67 -3.59 10.99
CA ALA A 46 4.81 -3.78 12.16
C ALA A 46 3.90 -2.58 12.43
N VAL A 47 4.27 -1.36 12.00
CA VAL A 47 3.50 -0.15 12.28
C VAL A 47 2.33 0.03 11.30
N CYS A 48 2.56 -0.15 10.00
CA CYS A 48 1.54 0.06 8.96
C CYS A 48 1.04 -1.22 8.28
N GLY A 49 1.61 -2.39 8.59
CA GLY A 49 1.26 -3.67 7.95
C GLY A 49 1.69 -3.80 6.48
N GLN A 50 2.18 -2.73 5.84
CA GLN A 50 2.58 -2.75 4.43
C GLN A 50 3.84 -3.60 4.21
N LYS A 51 3.85 -4.32 3.09
CA LYS A 51 4.99 -5.06 2.56
C LYS A 51 6.01 -4.10 1.94
N LYS A 52 7.28 -4.20 2.33
CA LYS A 52 8.40 -3.36 1.89
C LYS A 52 9.62 -4.22 1.55
N ALA A 53 10.58 -3.63 0.85
CA ALA A 53 11.88 -4.25 0.63
C ALA A 53 12.59 -4.46 1.97
N LYS A 54 13.38 -5.54 2.09
CA LYS A 54 14.15 -5.86 3.30
C LYS A 54 15.01 -4.69 3.78
N THR A 55 15.63 -3.97 2.84
CA THR A 55 16.50 -2.81 3.10
C THR A 55 15.76 -1.62 3.71
N GLU A 56 14.44 -1.53 3.53
CA GLU A 56 13.62 -0.46 4.10
C GLU A 56 13.14 -0.76 5.52
N ILE A 57 13.08 -2.04 5.91
CA ILE A 57 12.67 -2.48 7.23
C ILE A 57 13.89 -2.48 8.17
N LYS A 58 13.74 -1.83 9.32
CA LYS A 58 14.72 -1.87 10.40
C LYS A 58 13.99 -2.17 11.70
N ASP A 59 14.60 -3.01 12.51
CA ASP A 59 14.17 -3.24 13.88
C ASP A 59 14.53 -2.02 14.73
N VAL A 60 13.54 -1.48 15.46
CA VAL A 60 13.71 -0.29 16.29
C VAL A 60 13.14 -0.56 17.67
N ASP A 61 13.91 -0.25 18.71
CA ASP A 61 13.45 -0.22 20.08
C ASP A 61 12.79 1.14 20.36
N TYR A 62 11.50 1.25 20.08
CA TYR A 62 10.73 2.46 20.38
C TYR A 62 10.55 2.64 21.89
N ASP A 63 10.65 3.88 22.35
CA ASP A 63 10.27 4.28 23.71
C ASP A 63 8.75 4.28 23.89
N ASP A 64 8.30 4.53 25.11
CA ASP A 64 6.89 4.49 25.47
C ASP A 64 6.08 5.62 24.81
N ASP A 65 6.72 6.78 24.59
CA ASP A 65 6.10 7.95 23.94
C ASP A 65 5.80 7.65 22.46
N ALA A 66 6.76 7.06 21.74
CA ALA A 66 6.55 6.65 20.35
C ALA A 66 5.51 5.53 20.24
N LEU A 67 5.46 4.59 21.19
CA LEU A 67 4.42 3.56 21.22
C LEU A 67 3.04 4.12 21.57
N ALA A 68 2.96 5.16 22.41
CA ALA A 68 1.70 5.83 22.74
C ALA A 68 1.04 6.47 21.50
N LEU A 69 1.84 6.99 20.56
CA LEU A 69 1.36 7.49 19.27
C LEU A 69 0.73 6.39 18.39
N LEU A 70 1.00 5.12 18.67
CA LEU A 70 0.46 3.97 17.95
C LEU A 70 -0.73 3.33 18.66
N GLN A 71 -1.32 3.98 19.65
CA GLN A 71 -2.58 3.55 20.26
C GLN A 71 -3.79 4.08 19.47
N ASN A 72 -4.94 3.44 19.64
CA ASN A 72 -6.22 3.99 19.19
C ASN A 72 -7.30 3.76 20.27
N PRO A 73 -7.64 4.78 21.06
CA PRO A 73 -8.61 4.65 22.15
C PRO A 73 -10.06 4.54 21.66
N PHE A 74 -10.32 4.75 20.36
CA PHE A 74 -11.65 4.68 19.77
C PHE A 74 -12.01 3.26 19.30
N LEU A 75 -11.06 2.31 19.33
CA LEU A 75 -11.35 0.92 19.02
C LEU A 75 -12.14 0.27 20.15
N PRO A 76 -13.23 -0.47 19.85
CA PRO A 76 -13.91 -1.29 20.84
C PRO A 76 -12.95 -2.30 21.46
N LYS A 77 -13.09 -2.55 22.77
CA LYS A 77 -12.16 -3.41 23.53
C LYS A 77 -12.12 -4.84 22.96
N GLU A 78 -13.24 -5.31 22.44
CA GLU A 78 -13.40 -6.64 21.86
C GLU A 78 -12.65 -6.80 20.54
N THR A 79 -12.24 -5.69 19.92
CA THR A 79 -11.49 -5.70 18.66
C THR A 79 -9.98 -5.56 18.87
N LEU A 80 -9.52 -5.24 20.09
CA LEU A 80 -8.10 -5.07 20.36
C LEU A 80 -7.32 -6.37 20.06
N PRO A 81 -6.08 -6.26 19.54
CA PRO A 81 -5.29 -7.44 19.20
C PRO A 81 -5.08 -8.37 20.41
N SER A 82 -5.42 -9.64 20.25
CA SER A 82 -5.13 -10.73 21.21
C SER A 82 -3.94 -11.60 20.75
N THR A 83 -3.46 -11.38 19.53
CA THR A 83 -2.40 -12.15 18.88
C THR A 83 -0.98 -11.88 19.41
N TYR A 84 -0.80 -10.86 20.25
CA TYR A 84 0.44 -10.55 20.95
C TYR A 84 0.15 -9.86 22.29
N ASN A 85 1.16 -9.78 23.15
CA ASN A 85 1.09 -9.11 24.44
C ASN A 85 1.00 -7.59 24.24
N LEU A 86 -0.23 -7.10 24.14
CA LEU A 86 -0.55 -5.70 23.90
C LEU A 86 -0.01 -4.77 25.00
N GLU A 87 0.00 -5.22 26.26
CA GLU A 87 0.51 -4.47 27.41
C GLU A 87 2.02 -4.25 27.31
N ALA A 88 2.78 -5.28 26.90
CA ALA A 88 4.23 -5.17 26.72
C ALA A 88 4.64 -4.13 25.66
N TYR A 89 3.74 -3.79 24.74
CA TYR A 89 3.95 -2.77 23.70
C TYR A 89 3.17 -1.48 23.99
N ASN A 90 2.89 -1.17 25.27
CA ASN A 90 2.17 0.04 25.68
C ASN A 90 0.87 0.26 24.88
N HIS A 91 0.09 -0.80 24.70
CA HIS A 91 -1.17 -0.79 23.94
C HIS A 91 -1.08 -0.33 22.47
N ALA A 92 0.12 -0.28 21.89
CA ALA A 92 0.31 0.05 20.48
C ALA A 92 -0.37 -1.00 19.58
N ILE A 93 -1.13 -0.55 18.58
CA ILE A 93 -1.78 -1.38 17.56
C ILE A 93 -0.76 -1.68 16.46
N LEU A 94 -0.23 -2.91 16.48
CA LEU A 94 0.85 -3.36 15.62
C LEU A 94 0.44 -4.58 14.80
N TYR A 95 1.09 -4.77 13.66
CA TYR A 95 0.91 -5.93 12.81
C TYR A 95 1.70 -7.12 13.39
N HIS A 96 0.99 -7.99 14.11
CA HIS A 96 1.58 -9.07 14.89
C HIS A 96 2.49 -10.01 14.08
N ARG A 97 2.20 -10.26 12.79
CA ARG A 97 3.02 -11.15 11.95
C ARG A 97 4.39 -10.56 11.56
N ALA A 98 4.56 -9.26 11.72
CA ALA A 98 5.87 -8.63 11.57
C ALA A 98 6.69 -8.69 12.86
N LEU A 99 6.06 -8.85 14.03
CA LEU A 99 6.79 -8.87 15.30
C LEU A 99 7.63 -10.13 15.43
N LYS A 100 8.88 -9.97 15.88
CA LYS A 100 9.76 -11.10 16.21
C LYS A 100 9.44 -11.73 17.56
N ASN A 101 8.88 -10.94 18.48
CA ASN A 101 8.47 -11.39 19.80
C ASN A 101 7.03 -10.93 20.08
N THR A 102 6.12 -11.89 20.24
CA THR A 102 4.71 -11.61 20.53
C THR A 102 4.37 -11.75 22.01
N THR A 103 5.28 -12.21 22.86
CA THR A 103 5.01 -12.47 24.29
C THR A 103 5.60 -11.41 25.20
N ALA A 104 6.74 -10.82 24.82
CA ALA A 104 7.39 -9.74 25.54
C ALA A 104 7.78 -8.60 24.59
N ARG A 105 8.09 -7.44 25.16
CA ARG A 105 8.58 -6.28 24.41
C ARG A 105 9.87 -6.65 23.69
N GLY A 106 9.93 -6.32 22.41
CA GLY A 106 11.15 -6.45 21.62
C GLY A 106 11.21 -5.39 20.53
N PRO A 107 12.27 -5.43 19.71
CA PRO A 107 12.41 -4.50 18.60
C PRO A 107 11.23 -4.60 17.63
N VAL A 108 10.70 -3.45 17.22
CA VAL A 108 9.57 -3.34 16.30
C VAL A 108 10.10 -3.10 14.88
N PRO A 109 9.92 -4.03 13.93
CA PRO A 109 10.33 -3.82 12.56
C PRO A 109 9.45 -2.76 11.90
N ALA A 110 10.05 -1.64 11.51
CA ALA A 110 9.33 -0.52 10.91
C ALA A 110 9.96 -0.13 9.58
N CYS A 111 9.16 0.41 8.66
CA CYS A 111 9.64 0.96 7.39
C CYS A 111 10.20 2.37 7.55
N ALA A 112 10.90 2.88 6.52
CA ALA A 112 11.55 4.19 6.58
C ALA A 112 10.60 5.36 6.84
N SER A 113 9.36 5.33 6.30
CA SER A 113 8.37 6.38 6.55
C SER A 113 7.87 6.38 7.99
N CYS A 114 7.38 5.23 8.49
CA CYS A 114 6.90 5.13 9.86
C CYS A 114 7.97 5.49 10.90
N ARG A 115 9.22 5.06 10.69
CA ARG A 115 10.35 5.45 11.55
C ARG A 115 10.55 6.97 11.58
N ARG A 116 10.48 7.62 10.42
CA ARG A 116 10.67 9.07 10.30
C ARG A 116 9.58 9.82 11.06
N ASP A 117 8.32 9.45 10.83
CA ASP A 117 7.18 10.12 11.47
C ASP A 117 7.23 9.95 13.00
N LEU A 118 7.50 8.73 13.48
CA LEU A 118 7.62 8.46 14.92
C LEU A 118 8.82 9.17 15.56
N ALA A 119 9.95 9.26 14.87
CA ALA A 119 11.11 10.03 15.34
C ALA A 119 10.82 11.54 15.45
N HIS A 120 9.82 12.04 14.73
CA HIS A 120 9.33 13.41 14.85
C HIS A 120 8.17 13.56 15.84
N GLY A 121 7.81 12.51 16.59
CA GLY A 121 6.69 12.54 17.52
C GLY A 121 5.32 12.57 16.84
N ASN A 122 5.23 12.12 15.59
CA ASN A 122 3.98 12.08 14.83
C ASN A 122 3.50 10.63 14.63
N GLN A 123 2.18 10.42 14.71
CA GLN A 123 1.56 9.16 14.30
C GLN A 123 1.67 9.03 12.76
N PRO A 124 2.24 7.94 12.21
CA PRO A 124 2.30 7.75 10.76
C PRO A 124 0.91 7.65 10.15
N LEU A 125 0.69 8.29 9.00
CA LEU A 125 -0.62 8.34 8.33
C LEU A 125 -1.17 6.94 8.02
N ASP A 126 -0.31 6.05 7.55
CA ASP A 126 -0.68 4.67 7.19
C ASP A 126 -0.58 3.70 8.38
N SER A 127 -0.36 4.18 9.61
CA SER A 127 -0.28 3.29 10.78
C SER A 127 -1.61 2.56 11.00
N LEU A 128 -1.52 1.33 11.51
CA LEU A 128 -2.71 0.54 11.88
C LEU A 128 -3.56 1.27 12.93
N ALA A 129 -2.89 1.99 13.84
CA ALA A 129 -3.50 2.85 14.84
C ALA A 129 -4.39 3.95 14.22
N ASN A 130 -4.06 4.48 13.04
CA ASN A 130 -4.85 5.49 12.35
C ASN A 130 -6.03 4.89 11.56
N PHE A 131 -6.87 4.11 12.25
CA PHE A 131 -8.07 3.46 11.71
C PHE A 131 -7.84 2.52 10.51
N GLN A 132 -6.61 2.02 10.33
CA GLN A 132 -6.29 1.00 9.31
C GLN A 132 -6.32 -0.43 9.86
N TYR A 133 -6.54 -0.60 11.17
CA TYR A 133 -6.69 -1.89 11.80
C TYR A 133 -8.13 -2.43 11.69
N TYR A 134 -8.27 -3.61 11.07
CA TYR A 134 -9.57 -4.23 10.79
C TYR A 134 -9.93 -5.40 11.72
N ALA A 135 -9.12 -5.66 12.74
CA ALA A 135 -9.37 -6.74 13.71
C ALA A 135 -9.69 -8.11 13.09
N ARG A 136 -9.08 -8.42 11.94
CA ARG A 136 -9.37 -9.65 11.18
C ARG A 136 -9.18 -10.91 12.03
N ASP A 137 -8.14 -10.91 12.86
CA ASP A 137 -7.81 -12.02 13.74
C ASP A 137 -8.72 -12.09 14.99
N GLU A 138 -9.51 -11.05 15.27
CA GLU A 138 -10.48 -10.99 16.38
C GLU A 138 -11.93 -11.22 15.92
N LEU A 139 -12.17 -11.36 14.60
CA LEU A 139 -13.50 -11.65 14.07
C LEU A 139 -14.08 -12.98 14.63
N PRO A 140 -15.40 -13.09 14.82
CA PRO A 140 -16.07 -14.36 15.11
C PRO A 140 -15.72 -15.45 14.09
N ALA A 141 -15.70 -16.71 14.52
CA ALA A 141 -15.24 -17.83 13.69
C ALA A 141 -16.07 -18.00 12.41
N ASP A 142 -17.39 -17.90 12.53
CA ASP A 142 -18.32 -17.93 11.39
C ASP A 142 -18.05 -16.81 10.38
N VAL A 143 -17.75 -15.59 10.86
CA VAL A 143 -17.39 -14.45 10.01
C VAL A 143 -16.03 -14.65 9.35
N LYS A 144 -15.05 -15.20 10.08
CA LYS A 144 -13.72 -15.54 9.52
C LYS A 144 -13.83 -16.58 8.41
N ASP A 145 -14.62 -17.63 8.62
CA ASP A 145 -14.83 -18.71 7.66
C ASP A 145 -15.59 -18.21 6.43
N ALA A 146 -16.61 -17.36 6.63
CA ALA A 146 -17.31 -16.68 5.55
C ALA A 146 -16.35 -15.78 4.74
N LEU A 147 -15.48 -15.00 5.40
CA LEU A 147 -14.52 -14.13 4.71
C LEU A 147 -13.41 -14.93 3.98
N ALA A 148 -13.01 -16.06 4.56
CA ALA A 148 -12.03 -16.97 3.96
C ALA A 148 -12.58 -17.65 2.71
N SER A 149 -13.85 -18.06 2.74
CA SER A 149 -14.56 -18.71 1.61
C SER A 149 -15.09 -17.72 0.57
N CYS A 150 -15.24 -16.43 0.91
CA CYS A 150 -15.64 -15.40 -0.03
C CYS A 150 -14.73 -15.34 -1.26
N THR A 151 -15.35 -15.28 -2.44
CA THR A 151 -14.64 -15.09 -3.70
C THR A 151 -14.05 -13.69 -3.79
N MET A 152 -13.14 -13.46 -4.74
CA MET A 152 -12.63 -12.12 -5.03
C MET A 152 -13.78 -11.15 -5.38
N PHE A 153 -14.83 -11.63 -6.05
CA PHE A 153 -16.01 -10.81 -6.40
C PHE A 153 -16.79 -10.39 -5.15
N ASP A 154 -17.00 -11.29 -4.19
CA ASP A 154 -17.68 -10.97 -2.93
C ASP A 154 -16.90 -9.92 -2.14
N ARG A 155 -15.58 -10.09 -2.04
CA ARG A 155 -14.70 -9.10 -1.40
C ARG A 155 -14.76 -7.75 -2.12
N MET A 156 -14.72 -7.75 -3.45
CA MET A 156 -14.88 -6.53 -4.24
C MET A 156 -16.23 -5.86 -4.02
N MET A 157 -17.34 -6.60 -3.96
CA MET A 157 -18.66 -6.04 -3.69
C MET A 157 -18.74 -5.44 -2.27
N ILE A 158 -18.19 -6.12 -1.26
CA ILE A 158 -18.14 -5.62 0.12
C ILE A 158 -17.30 -4.33 0.20
N CYS A 159 -16.15 -4.30 -0.50
CA CYS A 159 -15.30 -3.11 -0.59
C CYS A 159 -15.98 -1.96 -1.36
N GLN A 160 -16.62 -2.25 -2.50
CA GLN A 160 -17.30 -1.26 -3.34
C GLN A 160 -18.56 -0.67 -2.66
N ALA A 161 -19.26 -1.47 -1.86
CA ALA A 161 -20.37 -0.99 -1.03
C ALA A 161 -19.92 0.10 -0.04
N ARG A 162 -18.63 0.13 0.32
CA ARG A 162 -18.03 1.18 1.18
C ARG A 162 -17.31 2.28 0.39
N SER A 163 -17.06 2.09 -0.90
CA SER A 163 -16.34 3.05 -1.77
C SER A 163 -17.26 3.90 -2.64
N THR A 164 -18.57 3.99 -2.35
CA THR A 164 -19.47 4.99 -2.94
C THR A 164 -19.11 6.38 -2.42
N LYS A 165 -17.93 6.85 -2.82
CA LYS A 165 -17.51 8.22 -2.60
C LYS A 165 -18.34 9.09 -3.55
N ILE A 166 -19.40 9.69 -3.02
CA ILE A 166 -20.17 10.72 -3.72
C ILE A 166 -19.22 11.90 -3.92
N THR A 167 -18.64 12.00 -5.11
CA THR A 167 -17.72 13.08 -5.44
C THR A 167 -18.55 14.23 -6.00
N HIS A 168 -18.70 15.29 -5.22
CA HIS A 168 -19.29 16.53 -5.72
C HIS A 168 -18.24 17.25 -6.56
N LEU A 169 -18.49 17.37 -7.86
CA LEU A 169 -17.61 18.08 -8.78
C LEU A 169 -17.93 19.57 -8.71
N PHE A 170 -17.11 20.35 -8.01
CA PHE A 170 -17.19 21.82 -8.03
C PHE A 170 -16.17 22.36 -9.02
N SER A 171 -16.63 23.07 -10.04
CA SER A 171 -15.76 23.68 -11.04
C SER A 171 -15.62 25.17 -10.78
N LYS A 172 -14.41 25.62 -10.43
CA LYS A 172 -14.04 27.05 -10.41
C LYS A 172 -13.49 27.53 -11.77
N ASN A 173 -13.61 26.72 -12.81
CA ASN A 173 -13.12 27.10 -14.13
C ASN A 173 -14.15 28.03 -14.82
N PRO A 174 -13.81 29.29 -15.15
CA PRO A 174 -14.73 30.23 -15.80
C PRO A 174 -15.28 29.77 -17.15
N ASN A 175 -14.60 28.83 -17.79
CA ASN A 175 -15.03 28.24 -19.06
C ASN A 175 -15.93 27.01 -18.89
N SER A 176 -16.22 26.62 -17.65
CA SER A 176 -17.11 25.50 -17.35
C SER A 176 -18.56 25.96 -17.29
N VAL A 177 -19.47 25.17 -17.85
CA VAL A 177 -20.93 25.43 -17.80
C VAL A 177 -21.49 25.52 -16.37
N LEU A 178 -20.73 25.05 -15.38
CA LEU A 178 -21.07 25.05 -13.96
C LEU A 178 -20.45 26.21 -13.18
N TYR A 179 -19.73 27.12 -13.85
CA TYR A 179 -19.10 28.26 -13.20
C TYR A 179 -20.14 29.29 -12.73
N GLY A 180 -20.13 29.61 -11.43
CA GLY A 180 -21.02 30.61 -10.84
C GLY A 180 -22.34 30.07 -10.29
N SER A 181 -22.56 28.75 -10.26
CA SER A 181 -23.72 28.19 -9.55
C SER A 181 -23.58 28.44 -8.05
N ASP A 182 -24.66 28.92 -7.43
CA ASP A 182 -24.69 29.33 -6.03
C ASP A 182 -24.45 28.13 -5.09
N VAL A 183 -23.42 28.27 -4.26
CA VAL A 183 -22.93 27.23 -3.33
C VAL A 183 -24.00 26.87 -2.30
N THR A 184 -24.91 27.80 -1.99
CA THR A 184 -25.95 27.61 -0.97
C THR A 184 -27.20 26.91 -1.48
N THR A 185 -27.48 27.00 -2.79
CA THR A 185 -28.64 26.34 -3.44
C THR A 185 -28.29 24.99 -4.08
N SER A 186 -27.01 24.63 -4.13
CA SER A 186 -26.50 23.40 -4.78
C SER A 186 -26.76 22.08 -4.01
N GLN A 187 -27.53 22.11 -2.92
CA GLN A 187 -27.99 20.92 -2.22
C GLN A 187 -29.51 20.96 -2.01
N ARG A 188 -30.25 20.32 -2.93
CA ARG A 188 -31.38 19.43 -2.65
C ARG A 188 -31.96 18.96 -3.98
N PHE A 189 -31.86 17.66 -4.23
CA PHE A 189 -32.41 16.93 -5.40
C PHE A 189 -31.77 17.22 -6.76
N SER A 190 -30.64 16.57 -7.04
CA SER A 190 -30.27 16.24 -8.42
C SER A 190 -30.86 14.88 -8.81
N ARG A 191 -32.02 14.89 -9.49
CA ARG A 191 -32.36 13.82 -10.44
C ARG A 191 -31.40 13.95 -11.62
N GLY A 192 -30.18 13.44 -11.44
CA GLY A 192 -29.14 13.38 -12.44
C GLY A 192 -28.46 12.02 -12.31
N ASN A 193 -28.17 11.39 -13.43
CA ASN A 193 -27.55 10.06 -13.50
C ASN A 193 -26.42 9.95 -12.49
N VAL A 194 -26.57 9.06 -11.51
CA VAL A 194 -25.48 8.65 -10.63
C VAL A 194 -24.49 7.90 -11.52
N ALA A 195 -23.43 8.58 -11.94
CA ALA A 195 -22.29 7.90 -12.52
C ALA A 195 -21.53 7.23 -11.37
N ILE A 196 -21.90 5.99 -11.07
CA ILE A 196 -21.02 5.08 -10.33
C ILE A 196 -19.88 4.79 -11.30
N ILE A 197 -18.83 5.60 -11.25
CA ILE A 197 -17.62 5.32 -12.03
C ILE A 197 -16.98 4.11 -11.34
N PRO A 198 -16.93 2.92 -11.96
CA PRO A 198 -16.16 1.84 -11.41
C PRO A 198 -14.72 2.35 -11.31
N GLN A 199 -14.19 2.45 -10.09
CA GLN A 199 -12.77 2.71 -9.92
C GLN A 199 -12.02 1.70 -10.79
N ASP A 200 -11.02 2.18 -11.53
CA ASP A 200 -10.22 1.36 -12.42
C ASP A 200 -9.69 0.15 -11.65
N VAL A 201 -10.36 -0.98 -11.89
CA VAL A 201 -10.16 -2.23 -11.16
C VAL A 201 -8.75 -2.77 -11.44
N ALA A 202 -8.15 -2.38 -12.57
CA ALA A 202 -6.79 -2.75 -12.91
C ALA A 202 -5.77 -2.03 -12.03
N THR A 203 -6.00 -0.75 -11.68
CA THR A 203 -5.10 -0.01 -10.77
C THR A 203 -5.30 -0.40 -9.30
N LEU A 204 -6.53 -0.74 -8.89
CA LEU A 204 -6.79 -1.17 -7.50
C LEU A 204 -6.12 -2.50 -7.13
N ARG A 205 -5.88 -3.38 -8.11
CA ARG A 205 -5.11 -4.62 -7.95
C ARG A 205 -3.67 -4.40 -7.47
N THR A 206 -3.10 -3.20 -7.65
CA THR A 206 -1.74 -2.90 -7.19
C THR A 206 -1.70 -2.19 -5.83
N LEU A 207 -2.85 -1.71 -5.32
CA LEU A 207 -2.94 -0.93 -4.09
C LEU A 207 -3.51 -1.71 -2.90
N LEU A 208 -4.35 -2.72 -3.15
CA LEU A 208 -4.85 -3.59 -2.10
C LEU A 208 -3.92 -4.80 -1.92
N PRO A 209 -3.46 -5.09 -0.70
CA PRO A 209 -2.67 -6.28 -0.46
C PRO A 209 -3.52 -7.55 -0.69
N PRO A 210 -2.93 -8.66 -1.18
CA PRO A 210 -3.62 -9.92 -1.40
C PRO A 210 -4.20 -10.52 -0.10
#